data_AF-A0A8T5HWJ5-F1
#
_entry.id   AF-A0A8T5HWJ5-F1
#
_cell.length_a   1.000
_cell.length_b   1.000
_cell.length_c   1.000
_cell.angle_alpha   90.00
_cell.angle_beta   90.00
_cell.angle_gamma   90.00
#
_symmetry.space_group_name_H-M   'P 1'
#
loop_
_entity.id
_entity.type
_entity.pdbx_description
1 polymer ?
#
loop_
_entity_poly.entity_id
_entity_poly.type
_entity_poly.pdbx_seq_one_letter_code
_entity_poly.pdbx_strand_id
1 'polypeptide(L)'
;MKVIKKKELQEKGWTEKEIRDTENILDKEKAYDTHFSKIVFWSALIVIIFANLIVSLVLIPFLIVLNKWILFTTIVLLAGTVGFLYNFLVNDIGHLQRRHHVLAAIIIPILTLANMITMVLVSNRFIRDLNVDNVEHNPWLIAVVFAVAFILPYVFDKLVLKR
;
A
#
# COMPACT_ATOMS: atom_id res chain seq x y z
N MET A 1 -15.81 -29.73 8.32
CA MET A 1 -17.09 -28.96 8.36
C MET A 1 -17.68 -28.96 9.78
N LYS A 2 -18.62 -28.07 10.19
CA LYS A 2 -19.30 -28.24 11.51
C LYS A 2 -20.05 -29.59 11.48
N VAL A 3 -19.94 -30.38 12.55
CA VAL A 3 -20.56 -31.73 12.70
C VAL A 3 -22.04 -31.76 12.28
N ILE A 4 -22.74 -30.65 12.50
CA ILE A 4 -24.16 -30.45 12.17
C ILE A 4 -24.44 -30.59 10.65
N LYS A 5 -23.57 -30.04 9.78
CA LYS A 5 -23.74 -30.13 8.31
C LYS A 5 -23.50 -31.53 7.75
N LYS A 6 -22.75 -32.38 8.47
CA LYS A 6 -22.47 -33.75 8.02
C LYS A 6 -23.72 -34.63 8.10
N LYS A 7 -24.49 -34.52 9.20
CA LYS A 7 -25.76 -35.24 9.38
C LYS A 7 -26.81 -34.82 8.35
N GLU A 8 -26.93 -33.53 8.07
CA GLU A 8 -27.87 -33.02 7.06
C GLU A 8 -27.57 -33.52 5.64
N LEU A 9 -26.28 -33.74 5.30
CA LEU A 9 -25.90 -34.31 4.00
C LEU A 9 -26.19 -35.80 3.91
N GLN A 10 -25.98 -36.54 5.01
CA GLN A 10 -26.36 -37.95 5.10
C GLN A 10 -27.88 -38.12 4.98
N GLU A 11 -28.68 -37.25 5.63
CA GLU A 11 -30.15 -37.24 5.53
C GLU A 11 -30.65 -36.96 4.09
N LYS A 12 -29.84 -36.24 3.29
CA LYS A 12 -30.10 -35.99 1.86
C LYS A 12 -29.63 -37.13 0.94
N GLY A 13 -29.14 -38.24 1.51
CA GLY A 13 -28.74 -39.43 0.76
C GLY A 13 -27.28 -39.45 0.30
N TRP A 14 -26.43 -38.54 0.79
CA TRP A 14 -25.02 -38.54 0.43
C TRP A 14 -24.27 -39.67 1.14
N THR A 15 -23.41 -40.37 0.41
CA THR A 15 -22.56 -41.41 0.97
C THR A 15 -21.39 -40.82 1.77
N GLU A 16 -20.90 -41.57 2.75
CA GLU A 16 -19.69 -41.19 3.53
C GLU A 16 -18.44 -40.96 2.67
N LYS A 17 -18.40 -41.54 1.47
CA LYS A 17 -17.32 -41.33 0.50
C LYS A 17 -17.48 -39.97 -0.17
N GLU A 18 -18.66 -39.66 -0.71
CA GLU A 18 -18.94 -38.36 -1.36
C GLU A 18 -18.75 -37.19 -0.40
N ILE A 19 -19.16 -37.33 0.86
CA ILE A 19 -18.94 -36.29 1.88
C ILE A 19 -17.44 -36.07 2.11
N ARG A 20 -16.65 -37.13 2.21
CA ARG A 20 -15.18 -37.02 2.40
C ARG A 20 -14.48 -36.43 1.20
N ASP A 21 -14.85 -36.86 -0.01
CA ASP A 21 -14.29 -36.33 -1.24
C ASP A 21 -14.61 -34.84 -1.39
N THR A 22 -15.82 -34.43 -1.03
CA THR A 22 -16.24 -33.02 -0.99
C THR A 22 -15.50 -32.21 0.07
N GLU A 23 -15.32 -32.75 1.29
CA GLU A 23 -14.52 -32.08 2.33
C GLU A 23 -13.07 -31.89 1.88
N ASN A 24 -12.48 -32.90 1.25
CA ASN A 24 -11.11 -32.83 0.71
C ASN A 24 -10.98 -31.78 -0.40
N ILE A 25 -11.98 -31.64 -1.28
CA ILE A 25 -12.00 -30.60 -2.32
C ILE A 25 -12.12 -29.22 -1.68
N LEU A 26 -13.06 -29.03 -0.74
CA LEU A 26 -13.28 -27.75 -0.06
C LEU A 26 -12.07 -27.31 0.77
N ASP A 27 -11.40 -28.23 1.45
CA ASP A 27 -10.22 -27.91 2.25
C ASP A 27 -9.00 -27.62 1.35
N LYS A 28 -8.86 -28.30 0.22
CA LYS A 28 -7.85 -27.94 -0.81
C LYS A 28 -8.09 -26.56 -1.41
N GLU A 29 -9.34 -26.21 -1.73
CA GLU A 29 -9.67 -24.87 -2.23
C GLU A 29 -9.37 -23.78 -1.20
N LYS A 30 -9.74 -23.98 0.07
CA LYS A 30 -9.39 -23.02 1.14
C LYS A 30 -7.89 -22.85 1.31
N ALA A 31 -7.12 -23.94 1.27
CA ALA A 31 -5.67 -23.87 1.36
C ALA A 31 -5.08 -23.10 0.17
N TYR A 32 -5.54 -23.40 -1.05
CA TYR A 32 -5.12 -22.69 -2.26
C TYR A 32 -5.45 -21.19 -2.20
N ASP A 33 -6.67 -20.85 -1.78
CA ASP A 33 -7.12 -19.47 -1.63
C ASP A 33 -6.23 -18.70 -0.63
N THR A 34 -5.91 -19.27 0.53
CA THR A 34 -5.00 -18.60 1.50
C THR A 34 -3.58 -18.39 0.98
N HIS A 35 -3.03 -19.34 0.21
CA HIS A 35 -1.70 -19.22 -0.37
C HIS A 35 -1.64 -18.19 -1.50
N PHE A 36 -2.59 -18.25 -2.44
CA PHE A 36 -2.70 -17.29 -3.53
C PHE A 36 -2.78 -15.86 -2.99
N SER A 37 -3.62 -15.68 -1.98
CA SER A 37 -3.85 -14.42 -1.31
C SER A 37 -2.64 -13.83 -0.62
N LYS A 38 -1.85 -14.68 0.02
CA LYS A 38 -0.57 -14.28 0.60
C LYS A 38 0.38 -13.79 -0.49
N ILE A 39 0.46 -14.49 -1.63
CA ILE A 39 1.32 -14.09 -2.76
C ILE A 39 0.90 -12.73 -3.31
N VAL A 40 -0.40 -12.53 -3.55
CA VAL A 40 -0.93 -11.25 -4.06
C VAL A 40 -0.67 -10.10 -3.07
N PHE A 41 -0.79 -10.35 -1.78
CA PHE A 41 -0.46 -9.34 -0.76
C PHE A 41 1.02 -8.93 -0.80
N TRP A 42 1.93 -9.91 -0.84
CA TRP A 42 3.37 -9.60 -0.88
C TRP A 42 3.79 -8.95 -2.20
N SER A 43 3.20 -9.34 -3.33
CA SER A 43 3.48 -8.68 -4.62
C SER A 43 2.97 -7.23 -4.61
N ALA A 44 1.77 -6.99 -4.09
CA ALA A 44 1.23 -5.65 -3.91
C ALA A 44 2.14 -4.76 -3.04
N LEU A 45 2.63 -5.30 -1.91
CA LEU A 45 3.57 -4.59 -1.03
C LEU A 45 4.87 -4.24 -1.76
N ILE A 46 5.43 -5.19 -2.52
CA ILE A 46 6.64 -4.97 -3.33
C ILE A 46 6.39 -3.85 -4.36
N VAL A 47 5.27 -3.89 -5.08
CA VAL A 47 4.91 -2.86 -6.07
C VAL A 47 4.82 -1.48 -5.42
N ILE A 48 4.21 -1.37 -4.23
CA ILE A 48 4.13 -0.08 -3.51
C ILE A 48 5.52 0.42 -3.12
N ILE A 49 6.39 -0.45 -2.62
CA ILE A 49 7.77 -0.08 -2.26
C ILE A 49 8.50 0.47 -3.49
N PHE A 50 8.43 -0.23 -4.63
CA PHE A 50 9.06 0.23 -5.87
C PHE A 50 8.45 1.53 -6.39
N ALA A 51 7.11 1.66 -6.38
CA ALA A 51 6.44 2.89 -6.77
C ALA A 51 6.91 4.09 -5.92
N ASN A 52 7.05 3.89 -4.61
CA ASN A 52 7.54 4.92 -3.69
C ASN A 52 8.99 5.32 -4.00
N LEU A 53 9.87 4.35 -4.28
CA LEU A 53 11.26 4.61 -4.68
C LEU A 53 11.34 5.39 -6.00
N ILE A 54 10.55 5.00 -7.00
CA ILE A 54 10.50 5.67 -8.31
C ILE A 54 10.02 7.12 -8.13
N VAL A 55 8.95 7.34 -7.38
CA VAL A 55 8.42 8.68 -7.10
C VAL A 55 9.47 9.55 -6.43
N SER A 56 10.21 8.99 -5.47
CA SER A 56 11.28 9.72 -4.80
C SER A 56 12.42 10.08 -5.76
N LEU A 57 12.84 9.15 -6.61
CA LEU A 57 13.88 9.41 -7.62
C LEU A 57 13.44 10.52 -8.60
N VAL A 58 12.19 10.45 -9.05
CA VAL A 58 11.59 11.44 -9.96
C VAL A 58 11.47 12.82 -9.29
N LEU A 59 11.26 12.89 -7.97
CA LEU A 59 11.15 14.14 -7.22
C LEU A 59 12.48 14.88 -7.02
N ILE A 60 13.63 14.21 -7.09
CA ILE A 60 14.95 14.84 -6.89
C ILE A 60 15.19 16.04 -7.84
N PRO A 61 15.07 15.91 -9.17
CA PRO A 61 15.29 17.04 -10.07
C PRO A 61 14.29 18.19 -9.83
N PHE A 62 13.04 17.87 -9.42
CA PHE A 62 12.04 18.88 -9.09
C PHE A 62 12.41 19.67 -7.84
N LEU A 63 12.96 19.02 -6.81
CA LEU A 63 13.46 19.71 -5.62
C LEU A 63 14.62 20.67 -5.92
N ILE A 64 15.48 20.30 -6.87
CA ILE A 64 16.64 21.11 -7.25
C ILE A 64 16.23 22.34 -8.05
N VAL A 65 15.30 22.18 -9.00
CA VAL A 65 15.01 23.21 -10.01
C VAL A 65 13.79 24.06 -9.69
N LEU A 66 12.77 23.52 -9.02
CA LEU A 66 11.50 24.24 -8.85
C LEU A 66 11.55 25.23 -7.68
N ASN A 67 10.76 26.30 -7.82
CA ASN A 67 10.47 27.21 -6.71
C ASN A 67 9.52 26.56 -5.69
N LYS A 68 9.42 27.16 -4.49
CA LYS A 68 8.65 26.59 -3.38
C LYS A 68 7.19 26.28 -3.72
N TRP A 69 6.47 27.20 -4.38
CA TRP A 69 5.04 27.03 -4.67
C TRP A 69 4.76 25.93 -5.68
N ILE A 70 5.50 25.90 -6.79
CA ILE A 70 5.35 24.87 -7.82
C ILE A 70 5.76 23.52 -7.22
N LEU A 71 6.87 23.47 -6.47
CA LEU A 71 7.34 22.27 -5.79
C LEU A 71 6.28 21.66 -4.86
N PHE A 72 5.67 22.45 -3.97
CA PHE A 72 4.63 21.94 -3.07
C PHE A 72 3.41 21.42 -3.84
N THR A 73 3.03 22.10 -4.92
CA THR A 73 1.92 21.66 -5.78
C THR A 73 2.26 20.32 -6.44
N THR A 74 3.46 20.17 -7.00
CA THR A 74 3.95 18.92 -7.59
C THR A 74 3.99 17.79 -6.57
N ILE A 75 4.49 18.07 -5.35
CA ILE A 75 4.53 17.09 -4.26
C ILE A 75 3.11 16.63 -3.91
N VAL A 76 2.16 17.55 -3.73
CA VAL A 76 0.78 17.21 -3.38
C VAL A 76 0.12 16.37 -4.48
N LEU A 77 0.29 16.74 -5.75
CA LEU A 77 -0.27 15.99 -6.87
C LEU A 77 0.31 14.58 -6.99
N LEU A 78 1.65 14.45 -6.91
CA LEU A 78 2.31 13.14 -6.98
C LEU A 78 1.97 12.27 -5.78
N ALA A 79 2.09 12.82 -4.57
CA ALA A 79 1.76 12.12 -3.33
C ALA A 79 0.30 11.68 -3.29
N GLY A 80 -0.63 12.55 -3.71
CA GLY A 80 -2.05 12.23 -3.81
C GLY A 80 -2.34 11.14 -4.83
N THR A 81 -1.68 11.16 -6.00
CA THR A 81 -1.82 10.11 -7.03
C THR A 81 -1.34 8.76 -6.50
N VAL A 82 -0.17 8.73 -5.86
CA VAL A 82 0.40 7.50 -5.30
C VAL A 82 -0.42 7.02 -4.09
N GLY A 83 -0.94 7.94 -3.29
CA GLY A 83 -1.86 7.66 -2.19
C GLY A 83 -3.18 7.04 -2.67
N PHE A 84 -3.71 7.51 -3.80
CA PHE A 84 -4.88 6.92 -4.44
C PHE A 84 -4.61 5.50 -4.93
N LEU A 85 -3.48 5.29 -5.62
CA LEU A 85 -3.05 3.95 -6.04
C LEU A 85 -2.88 3.01 -4.84
N TYR A 86 -2.30 3.50 -3.75
CA TYR A 86 -2.17 2.75 -2.51
C TYR A 86 -3.52 2.39 -1.92
N ASN A 87 -4.44 3.35 -1.80
CA ASN A 87 -5.79 3.12 -1.30
C ASN A 87 -6.54 2.07 -2.14
N PHE A 88 -6.48 2.20 -3.47
CA PHE A 88 -7.03 1.24 -4.41
C PHE A 88 -6.46 -0.16 -4.17
N LEU A 89 -5.14 -0.28 -4.06
CA LEU A 89 -4.47 -1.55 -3.84
C LEU A 89 -4.88 -2.20 -2.52
N VAL A 90 -4.96 -1.42 -1.44
CA VAL A 90 -5.36 -1.92 -0.12
C VAL A 90 -6.83 -2.34 -0.09
N ASN A 91 -7.73 -1.59 -0.71
CA ASN A 91 -9.15 -1.88 -0.68
C ASN A 91 -9.53 -3.06 -1.59
N ASP A 92 -8.96 -3.14 -2.79
CA ASP A 92 -9.33 -4.20 -3.75
C ASP A 92 -8.65 -5.53 -3.41
N ILE A 93 -7.37 -5.51 -3.06
CA ILE A 93 -6.62 -6.73 -2.68
C ILE A 93 -6.95 -7.14 -1.23
N GLY A 94 -7.55 -6.24 -0.45
CA GLY A 94 -7.66 -6.38 0.99
C GLY A 94 -8.72 -7.29 1.57
N HIS A 95 -9.44 -8.03 0.75
CA HIS A 95 -10.36 -9.07 1.22
C HIS A 95 -9.64 -10.23 1.94
N LEU A 96 -8.30 -10.20 1.95
CA LEU A 96 -7.44 -11.30 2.37
C LEU A 96 -6.71 -11.01 3.69
N GLN A 97 -7.36 -11.44 4.78
CA GLN A 97 -6.86 -11.50 6.16
C GLN A 97 -6.42 -10.18 6.83
N ARG A 98 -7.24 -9.71 7.78
CA ARG A 98 -7.06 -8.48 8.61
C ARG A 98 -5.66 -8.25 9.21
N ARG A 99 -4.89 -9.30 9.54
CA ARG A 99 -3.56 -9.14 10.19
C ARG A 99 -2.50 -8.57 9.25
N HIS A 100 -2.55 -8.92 7.98
CA HIS A 100 -1.55 -8.45 7.00
C HIS A 100 -1.76 -6.97 6.66
N HIS A 101 -3.01 -6.49 6.71
CA HIS A 101 -3.37 -5.09 6.52
C HIS A 101 -2.75 -4.13 7.53
N VAL A 102 -2.74 -4.50 8.81
CA VAL A 102 -2.21 -3.63 9.86
C VAL A 102 -0.70 -3.43 9.70
N LEU A 103 0.02 -4.48 9.31
CA LEU A 103 1.46 -4.37 9.05
C LEU A 103 1.75 -3.44 7.87
N ALA A 104 1.03 -3.60 6.75
CA ALA A 104 1.19 -2.71 5.60
C ALA A 104 0.86 -1.25 5.94
N ALA A 105 -0.20 -1.02 6.72
CA ALA A 105 -0.62 0.31 7.15
C ALA A 105 0.42 1.06 8.00
N ILE A 106 1.33 0.34 8.67
CA ILE A 106 2.40 0.95 9.50
C ILE A 106 3.71 1.02 8.71
N ILE A 107 4.10 -0.08 8.05
CA ILE A 107 5.39 -0.19 7.34
C ILE A 107 5.47 0.85 6.21
N ILE A 108 4.39 1.03 5.45
CA ILE A 108 4.40 1.88 4.26
C ILE A 108 4.59 3.36 4.62
N PRO A 109 3.86 3.96 5.59
CA PRO A 109 4.13 5.33 6.03
C PRO A 109 5.54 5.54 6.54
N ILE A 110 6.08 4.60 7.34
CA ILE A 110 7.45 4.71 7.87
C ILE A 110 8.47 4.70 6.73
N LEU A 111 8.36 3.74 5.81
CA LEU A 111 9.25 3.63 4.66
C LEU A 111 9.16 4.88 3.78
N THR A 112 7.95 5.39 3.55
CA THR A 112 7.69 6.59 2.77
C THR A 112 8.34 7.82 3.39
N LEU A 113 8.17 8.02 4.70
CA LEU A 113 8.79 9.13 5.43
C LEU A 113 10.31 9.06 5.40
N ALA A 114 10.88 7.88 5.67
CA ALA A 114 12.33 7.68 5.63
C ALA A 114 12.89 7.96 4.22
N ASN A 115 12.21 7.47 3.18
CA ASN A 115 12.58 7.72 1.79
C ASN A 115 12.51 9.21 1.45
N MET A 116 11.43 9.90 1.85
CA MET A 116 11.25 11.33 1.61
C MET A 116 12.32 12.18 2.29
N ILE A 117 12.62 11.91 3.57
CA ILE A 117 13.69 12.61 4.30
C ILE A 117 15.03 12.40 3.59
N THR A 118 15.35 11.15 3.24
CA THR A 118 16.60 10.81 2.55
C THR A 118 16.71 11.55 1.22
N MET A 119 15.62 11.60 0.46
CA MET A 119 15.56 12.25 -0.84
C MET A 119 15.77 13.77 -0.75
N VAL A 120 15.16 14.44 0.24
CA VAL A 120 15.40 15.87 0.47
C VAL A 120 16.84 16.14 0.89
N LEU A 121 17.43 15.30 1.75
CA LEU A 121 18.84 15.44 2.14
C LEU A 121 19.79 15.28 0.95
N VAL A 122 19.54 14.30 0.09
CA VAL A 122 20.30 14.09 -1.15
C VAL A 122 20.13 15.28 -2.09
N SER A 123 18.91 15.78 -2.28
CA SER A 123 18.65 16.94 -3.12
C SER A 123 19.35 18.21 -2.60
N ASN A 124 19.26 18.50 -1.30
CA ASN A 124 19.96 19.64 -0.69
C ASN A 124 21.48 19.54 -0.88
N ARG A 125 22.05 18.33 -0.81
CA ARG A 125 23.46 18.11 -1.10
C ARG A 125 23.79 18.47 -2.55
N PHE A 126 22.96 18.05 -3.52
CA PHE A 126 23.14 18.46 -4.91
C PHE A 126 23.03 19.97 -5.12
N ILE A 127 22.08 20.65 -4.44
CA ILE A 127 21.95 22.11 -4.52
C ILE A 127 23.26 22.80 -4.08
N ARG A 128 23.85 22.34 -2.97
CA ARG A 128 25.15 22.84 -2.47
C ARG A 128 26.30 22.52 -3.42
N ASP A 129 26.43 21.26 -3.82
CA ASP A 129 27.58 20.76 -4.60
C ASP A 129 27.60 21.35 -6.02
N LEU A 130 26.43 21.60 -6.61
CA LEU A 130 26.28 22.19 -7.94
C LEU A 130 26.13 23.72 -7.91
N ASN A 131 26.11 24.33 -6.73
CA ASN A 131 25.90 25.77 -6.51
C ASN A 131 24.69 26.31 -7.28
N VAL A 132 23.58 25.57 -7.26
CA VAL A 132 22.33 25.97 -7.90
C VAL A 132 21.72 27.12 -7.12
N ASP A 133 21.23 28.15 -7.82
CA ASP A 133 20.52 29.28 -7.21
C ASP A 133 19.11 28.86 -6.76
N ASN A 134 19.06 28.02 -5.72
CA ASN A 134 17.84 27.59 -5.06
C ASN A 134 18.09 27.45 -3.56
N VAL A 135 17.02 27.59 -2.78
CA VAL A 135 17.10 27.51 -1.32
C VAL A 135 16.98 26.06 -0.89
N GLU A 136 17.81 25.65 0.06
CA GLU A 136 17.68 24.34 0.70
C GLU A 136 16.29 24.16 1.31
N HIS A 137 15.74 22.97 1.11
CA HIS A 137 14.41 22.65 1.61
C HIS A 137 14.48 21.99 2.97
N ASN A 138 13.51 22.28 3.83
CA ASN A 138 13.41 21.61 5.14
C ASN A 138 12.86 20.18 4.95
N PRO A 139 13.63 19.12 5.27
CA PRO A 139 13.21 17.73 5.08
C PRO A 139 11.92 17.38 5.81
N TRP A 140 11.73 17.91 7.03
CA TRP A 140 10.57 17.61 7.85
C TRP A 140 9.30 18.21 7.28
N LEU A 141 9.37 19.45 6.78
CA LEU A 141 8.22 20.12 6.18
C LEU A 141 7.75 19.37 4.93
N ILE A 142 8.69 19.03 4.04
CA ILE A 142 8.37 18.25 2.83
C ILE A 142 7.83 16.88 3.18
N ALA A 143 8.43 16.18 4.15
CA ALA A 143 7.95 14.88 4.60
C ALA A 143 6.52 14.93 5.15
N VAL A 144 6.19 15.95 5.94
CA VAL A 144 4.83 16.14 6.47
C VAL A 144 3.84 16.44 5.34
N VAL A 145 4.15 17.36 4.43
CA VAL A 145 3.26 17.68 3.29
C VAL A 145 3.02 16.45 2.42
N PHE A 146 4.09 15.71 2.09
CA PHE A 146 3.97 14.48 1.34
C PHE A 146 3.10 13.45 2.08
N ALA A 147 3.37 13.20 3.36
CA ALA A 147 2.63 12.22 4.15
C ALA A 147 1.14 12.56 4.26
N VAL A 148 0.81 13.83 4.50
CA VAL A 148 -0.59 14.30 4.56
C VAL A 148 -1.26 14.07 3.21
N ALA A 149 -0.65 14.51 2.11
CA ALA A 149 -1.22 14.33 0.78
C ALA A 149 -1.37 12.85 0.38
N PHE A 150 -0.42 12.00 0.78
CA PHE A 150 -0.45 10.55 0.53
C PHE A 150 -1.52 9.82 1.34
N ILE A 151 -1.73 10.19 2.60
CA ILE A 151 -2.70 9.55 3.50
C ILE A 151 -4.13 10.01 3.18
N LEU A 152 -4.30 11.23 2.67
CA LEU A 152 -5.60 11.87 2.47
C LEU A 152 -6.60 11.03 1.64
N PRO A 153 -6.23 10.39 0.52
CA PRO A 153 -7.13 9.50 -0.22
C PRO A 153 -7.68 8.35 0.62
N TYR A 154 -6.84 7.71 1.44
CA TYR A 154 -7.25 6.60 2.30
C TYR A 154 -8.21 7.05 3.40
N VAL A 155 -7.89 8.17 4.06
CA VAL A 155 -8.75 8.74 5.12
C VAL A 155 -10.08 9.20 4.54
N PHE A 156 -10.06 9.85 3.38
CA PHE A 156 -11.26 10.29 2.67
C PHE A 156 -12.18 9.12 2.33
N ASP A 157 -11.63 8.05 1.76
CA ASP A 157 -12.38 6.84 1.43
C ASP A 157 -13.02 6.20 2.69
N LYS A 158 -12.26 6.09 3.78
CA LYS A 158 -12.76 5.52 5.04
C LYS A 158 -13.85 6.36 5.71
N LEU A 159 -13.75 7.69 5.66
CA LEU A 159 -14.70 8.59 6.33
C LEU A 159 -15.96 8.85 5.49
N VAL A 160 -15.82 9.03 4.17
CA VAL A 160 -16.91 9.46 3.28
C VAL A 160 -17.65 8.27 2.69
N LEU A 161 -16.95 7.21 2.26
CA LEU A 161 -17.56 6.09 1.53
C LEU A 161 -18.04 4.95 2.43
N LYS A 162 -17.81 5.02 3.76
CA LYS A 162 -18.35 4.10 4.78
C LYS A 162 -18.28 2.61 4.40
N ARG A 163 -17.20 2.19 3.74
CA ARG A 163 -16.86 0.79 3.44
C ARG A 163 -15.84 0.21 4.43
#